data_AF-A0A6L8G5C2-F1
#
_entry.id   AF-A0A6L8G5C2-F1
#
_cell.length_a   1.000
_cell.length_b   1.000
_cell.length_c   1.000
_cell.angle_alpha   90.00
_cell.angle_beta   90.00
_cell.angle_gamma   90.00
#
_symmetry.space_group_name_H-M   'P 1'
#
loop_
_entity.id
_entity.type
_entity.pdbx_description
1 polymer ?
#
loop_
_entity_poly.entity_id
_entity_poly.type
_entity_poly.pdbx_seq_one_letter_code
_entity_poly.pdbx_strand_id
1 'polypeptide(L)'
;FAGGMILLEDAPESRTPVTDATPHYSVFKEFENASYADRYNILCRKLMQEQLYTAASVIVSPRSAIDTGEYSEMSEMTGLRTFLSELAGHVAKEAARASSA
;
A
#
# COMPACT_ATOMS: atom_id res chain seq x y z
N PHE A 1 12.27 11.12 -4.52
CA PHE A 1 11.48 10.06 -3.88
C PHE A 1 10.10 10.06 -4.49
N ALA A 2 9.61 8.90 -4.91
CA ALA A 2 8.22 8.73 -5.33
C ALA A 2 7.57 7.75 -4.34
N GLY A 3 6.56 8.21 -3.61
CA GLY A 3 5.87 7.34 -2.67
C GLY A 3 4.38 7.59 -2.64
N GLY A 4 3.62 6.57 -2.26
CA GLY A 4 2.17 6.62 -2.17
C GLY A 4 1.65 5.85 -0.96
N MET A 5 0.59 6.37 -0.35
CA MET A 5 -0.11 5.72 0.75
C MET A 5 -1.58 5.56 0.37
N ILE A 6 -2.11 4.37 0.58
CA ILE A 6 -3.51 4.04 0.38
C ILE A 6 -4.11 3.69 1.73
N LEU A 7 -5.18 4.40 2.09
CA LEU A 7 -6.04 4.08 3.23
C LEU A 7 -7.38 3.57 2.68
N LEU A 8 -7.77 2.38 3.13
CA LEU A 8 -9.05 1.78 2.84
C LEU A 8 -9.86 1.61 4.12
N GLU A 9 -11.17 1.66 3.99
CA GLU A 9 -12.03 1.20 5.08
C GLU A 9 -11.85 -0.31 5.27
N ASP A 10 -11.67 -0.72 6.52
CA ASP A 10 -11.68 -2.12 6.92
C ASP A 10 -13.14 -2.58 7.10
N ALA A 11 -13.73 -3.06 6.02
CA ALA A 11 -15.12 -3.51 5.95
C ALA A 11 -15.18 -4.90 5.30
N PRO A 12 -16.24 -5.70 5.56
CA PRO A 12 -16.41 -6.99 4.91
C PRO A 12 -16.28 -6.92 3.39
N GLU A 13 -16.82 -5.87 2.76
CA GLU A 13 -16.80 -5.66 1.32
C GLU A 13 -15.39 -5.39 0.77
N SER A 14 -14.52 -4.72 1.53
CA SER A 14 -13.14 -4.46 1.09
C SER A 14 -12.23 -5.68 1.24
N ARG A 15 -12.60 -6.63 2.11
CA ARG A 15 -11.91 -7.91 2.36
C ARG A 15 -12.50 -9.11 1.61
N THR A 16 -13.70 -8.99 1.04
CA THR A 16 -14.33 -10.10 0.33
C THR A 16 -13.72 -10.26 -1.06
N PRO A 17 -13.40 -11.50 -1.49
CA PRO A 17 -12.97 -11.78 -2.86
C PRO A 17 -13.95 -11.22 -3.89
N VAL A 18 -13.41 -10.52 -4.89
CA VAL A 18 -14.22 -10.00 -5.99
C VAL A 18 -14.29 -11.07 -7.09
N THR A 19 -15.49 -11.34 -7.62
CA THR A 19 -15.67 -12.24 -8.76
C THR A 19 -15.08 -11.63 -10.02
N ASP A 20 -14.13 -12.32 -10.64
CA ASP A 20 -13.54 -11.90 -11.91
C ASP A 20 -14.35 -12.43 -13.10
N ALA A 21 -15.00 -11.52 -13.84
CA ALA A 21 -15.65 -11.85 -15.11
C ALA A 21 -14.61 -11.80 -16.24
N THR A 22 -13.95 -12.93 -16.50
CA THR A 22 -12.88 -13.03 -17.51
C THR A 22 -13.26 -13.90 -18.71
N PRO A 23 -14.08 -13.40 -19.66
CA PRO A 23 -14.55 -14.19 -20.80
C PRO A 23 -13.49 -14.46 -21.87
N HIS A 24 -12.41 -13.68 -21.92
CA HIS A 24 -11.41 -13.74 -23.00
C HIS A 24 -9.99 -14.07 -22.52
N TYR A 25 -9.58 -13.52 -21.38
CA TYR A 25 -8.25 -13.74 -20.81
C TYR A 25 -8.36 -13.88 -19.31
N SER A 26 -7.78 -14.92 -18.75
CA SER A 26 -7.69 -15.11 -17.30
C SER A 26 -6.92 -13.95 -16.66
N VAL A 27 -7.32 -13.57 -15.45
CA VAL A 27 -6.50 -12.71 -14.60
C VAL A 27 -5.19 -13.42 -14.25
N PHE A 28 -4.16 -12.66 -13.84
CA PHE A 28 -2.98 -13.27 -13.25
C PHE A 28 -3.35 -13.95 -11.93
N LYS A 29 -2.62 -15.02 -11.59
CA LYS A 29 -2.91 -15.87 -10.43
C LYS A 29 -3.03 -15.10 -9.11
N GLU A 30 -2.20 -14.07 -8.90
CA GLU A 30 -2.28 -13.26 -7.68
C GLU A 30 -3.59 -12.48 -7.53
N PHE A 31 -4.36 -12.29 -8.60
CA PHE A 31 -5.66 -11.61 -8.57
C PHE A 31 -6.83 -12.57 -8.40
N GLU A 32 -6.63 -13.88 -8.59
CA GLU A 32 -7.68 -14.88 -8.40
C GLU A 32 -8.14 -14.88 -6.93
N ASN A 33 -9.44 -14.67 -6.70
CA ASN A 33 -10.04 -14.53 -5.37
C ASN A 33 -9.45 -13.38 -4.52
N ALA A 34 -8.79 -12.41 -5.13
CA ALA A 34 -8.27 -11.25 -4.42
C ALA A 34 -9.39 -10.25 -4.07
N SER A 35 -9.43 -9.82 -2.82
CA SER A 35 -10.29 -8.71 -2.37
C SER A 35 -9.79 -7.36 -2.89
N TYR A 36 -10.58 -6.30 -2.73
CA TYR A 36 -10.10 -4.95 -3.09
C TYR A 36 -8.82 -4.57 -2.32
N ALA A 37 -8.77 -4.88 -1.02
CA ALA A 37 -7.58 -4.62 -0.20
C ALA A 37 -6.35 -5.39 -0.74
N ASP A 38 -6.52 -6.65 -1.14
CA ASP A 38 -5.45 -7.46 -1.74
C ASP A 38 -4.97 -6.86 -3.07
N ARG A 39 -5.90 -6.42 -3.92
CA ARG A 39 -5.59 -5.82 -5.23
C ARG A 39 -4.73 -4.55 -5.09
N TYR A 40 -5.05 -3.68 -4.13
CA TYR A 40 -4.20 -2.51 -3.84
C TYR A 40 -2.83 -2.91 -3.30
N ASN A 41 -2.78 -3.92 -2.43
CA ASN A 41 -1.51 -4.44 -1.93
C ASN A 41 -0.64 -5.00 -3.07
N ILE A 42 -1.21 -5.80 -3.98
CA ILE A 42 -0.52 -6.32 -5.18
C ILE A 42 0.02 -5.18 -6.04
N LEU A 43 -0.81 -4.16 -6.32
CA LEU A 43 -0.40 -3.00 -7.10
C LEU A 43 0.82 -2.30 -6.49
N CYS A 44 0.74 -1.93 -5.21
CA CYS A 44 1.82 -1.22 -4.52
C CYS A 44 3.11 -2.06 -4.48
N ARG A 45 3.01 -3.36 -4.24
CA ARG A 45 4.18 -4.26 -4.27
C ARG A 45 4.85 -4.29 -5.63
N LYS A 46 4.08 -4.41 -6.72
CA LYS A 46 4.61 -4.38 -8.09
C LYS A 46 5.24 -3.04 -8.45
N LEU A 47 4.60 -1.92 -8.08
CA LEU A 47 5.16 -0.59 -8.34
C LEU A 47 6.53 -0.39 -7.65
N MET A 48 6.71 -0.94 -6.44
CA MET A 48 8.01 -0.92 -5.77
C MET A 48 9.03 -1.87 -6.42
N GLN A 49 8.61 -3.09 -6.76
CA GLN A 49 9.48 -4.09 -7.41
C GLN A 49 10.02 -3.60 -8.76
N GLU A 50 9.19 -2.91 -9.55
CA GLU A 50 9.55 -2.32 -10.83
C GLU A 50 10.24 -0.95 -10.67
N GLN A 51 10.62 -0.55 -9.45
CA GLN A 51 11.28 0.72 -9.12
C GLN A 51 10.53 1.98 -9.59
N LEU A 52 9.22 1.87 -9.81
CA LEU A 52 8.37 3.01 -10.13
C LEU A 52 8.09 3.82 -8.87
N TYR A 53 7.92 3.15 -7.72
CA TYR A 53 7.80 3.75 -6.40
C TYR A 53 9.03 3.41 -5.56
N THR A 54 9.55 4.42 -4.85
CA THR A 54 10.58 4.26 -3.82
C THR A 54 10.01 3.53 -2.59
N ALA A 55 8.80 3.91 -2.16
CA ALA A 55 8.11 3.26 -1.05
C ALA A 55 6.58 3.39 -1.23
N ALA A 56 5.82 2.39 -0.78
CA ALA A 56 4.37 2.41 -0.82
C ALA A 56 3.79 1.82 0.48
N SER A 57 2.66 2.36 0.94
CA SER A 57 1.93 1.79 2.08
C SER A 57 0.47 1.53 1.76
N VAL A 58 -0.06 0.41 2.24
CA VAL A 58 -1.49 0.07 2.16
C VAL A 58 -1.97 -0.34 3.55
N ILE A 59 -2.82 0.50 4.12
CA ILE A 59 -3.45 0.27 5.43
C ILE A 59 -4.96 0.20 5.29
N VAL A 60 -5.58 -0.58 6.17
CA VAL A 60 -7.03 -0.65 6.33
C VAL A 60 -7.40 -0.21 7.75
N SER A 61 -8.47 0.56 7.90
CA SER A 61 -8.96 1.03 9.21
C SER A 61 -10.48 0.92 9.28
N PRO A 62 -11.05 0.32 10.34
CA PRO A 62 -12.50 0.23 10.46
C PRO A 62 -13.06 1.63 10.69
N ARG A 63 -14.26 1.91 10.17
CA ARG A 63 -14.88 3.24 10.33
C ARG A 63 -15.07 3.65 11.80
N SER A 64 -15.21 2.69 12.70
CA SER A 64 -15.29 2.92 14.15
C SER A 64 -13.99 3.46 14.77
N ALA A 65 -12.85 3.38 14.08
CA ALA A 65 -11.56 3.83 14.57
C ALA A 65 -11.29 5.34 14.33
N ILE A 66 -12.33 6.12 14.01
CA ILE A 66 -12.19 7.57 13.75
C ILE A 66 -11.51 8.33 14.90
N ASP A 67 -11.78 7.93 16.14
CA ASP A 67 -11.21 8.57 17.34
C ASP A 67 -10.00 7.83 17.91
N THR A 68 -9.82 6.55 17.58
CA THR A 68 -8.72 5.72 18.12
C THR A 68 -7.50 5.69 17.20
N GLY A 69 -7.70 5.89 15.90
CA GLY A 69 -6.66 5.76 14.89
C GLY A 69 -6.20 4.31 14.67
N GLU A 70 -6.96 3.32 15.12
CA GLU A 70 -6.65 1.91 14.88
C GLU A 70 -6.64 1.58 13.38
N TYR A 71 -5.62 0.87 12.93
CA TYR A 71 -5.47 0.38 11.55
C TYR A 71 -4.72 -0.95 11.55
N SER A 72 -4.79 -1.66 10.43
CA SER A 72 -3.94 -2.81 10.14
C SER A 72 -3.24 -2.66 8.80
N GLU A 73 -2.09 -3.31 8.66
CA GLU A 73 -1.25 -3.26 7.47
C GLU A 73 -1.50 -4.48 6.59
N MET A 74 -1.55 -4.30 5.27
CA MET A 74 -1.80 -5.42 4.34
C MET A 74 -0.58 -6.33 4.14
N SER A 75 0.64 -5.83 4.34
CA SER A 75 1.86 -6.63 4.41
C SER A 75 2.99 -5.82 5.05
N GLU A 76 4.02 -6.50 5.54
CA GLU A 76 5.23 -5.84 6.07
C GLU A 76 5.92 -4.93 5.03
N MET A 77 5.95 -5.37 3.76
CA MET A 77 6.56 -4.61 2.66
C MET A 77 5.77 -3.34 2.32
N THR A 78 4.46 -3.35 2.54
CA THR A 78 3.57 -2.19 2.38
C THR A 78 3.15 -1.58 3.72
N GLY A 79 3.92 -1.84 4.77
CA GLY A 79 3.67 -1.35 6.11
C GLY A 79 3.93 0.15 6.23
N LEU A 80 3.16 0.82 7.10
CA LEU A 80 3.27 2.26 7.32
C LEU A 80 4.62 2.62 7.94
N ARG A 81 5.14 1.77 8.85
CA ARG A 81 6.45 2.00 9.47
C ARG A 81 7.57 2.00 8.43
N THR A 82 7.56 1.03 7.51
CA THR A 82 8.57 0.91 6.44
C THR A 82 8.51 2.16 5.55
N PHE A 83 7.30 2.54 5.11
CA PHE A 83 7.09 3.74 4.31
C PHE A 83 7.60 5.02 4.99
N LEU A 84 7.26 5.23 6.26
CA LEU A 84 7.69 6.41 7.01
C LEU A 84 9.21 6.41 7.24
N SER A 85 9.82 5.25 7.43
CA SER A 85 11.27 5.13 7.60
C SER A 85 12.02 5.53 6.32
N GLU A 86 11.55 5.04 5.16
CA GLU A 86 12.10 5.42 3.85
C GLU A 86 11.92 6.92 3.57
N LEU A 87 10.74 7.48 3.86
CA LEU A 87 10.48 8.90 3.71
C LEU A 87 11.37 9.75 4.62
N ALA A 88 11.48 9.39 5.90
CA ALA A 88 12.34 10.10 6.86
C ALA A 88 13.81 10.06 6.44
N GLY A 89 14.29 8.90 5.98
CA GLY A 89 15.64 8.75 5.44
C GLY A 89 15.88 9.62 4.21
N HIS A 90 14.90 9.71 3.31
CA HIS A 90 14.98 10.61 2.16
C HIS A 90 15.05 12.09 2.59
N VAL A 91 14.16 12.53 3.49
CA VAL A 91 14.14 13.91 3.99
C VAL A 91 15.47 14.28 4.67
N ALA A 92 15.97 13.40 5.55
CA ALA A 92 17.25 13.62 6.24
C ALA A 92 18.42 13.77 5.25
N LYS A 93 18.45 12.94 4.20
CA LYS A 93 19.45 13.00 3.13
C LYS A 93 19.38 14.33 2.37
N GLU A 94 18.20 14.80 2.01
CA GLU A 94 18.06 16.08 1.30
C GLU A 94 18.38 17.28 2.21
N ALA A 95 18.02 17.24 3.50
CA ALA A 95 18.36 18.28 4.46
C ALA A 95 19.88 18.42 4.67
N ALA A 96 20.59 17.28 4.75
CA ALA A 96 22.05 17.26 4.86
C ALA A 96 22.71 17.89 3.62
N ARG A 97 22.20 17.60 2.41
CA ARG A 97 22.68 18.21 1.16
C ARG A 97 22.49 19.72 1.14
N ALA A 98 21.30 20.19 1.53
CA ALA A 98 21.00 21.62 1.59
C ALA A 98 21.88 22.38 2.60
N SER A 99 22.30 21.72 3.68
CA SER A 99 23.19 22.31 4.69
C SER A 99 24.67 22.31 4.27
N SER A 100 25.02 21.54 3.24
CA SER A 100 26.39 21.43 2.70
C SER A 100 26.64 22.27 1.45
N ALA A 101 25.60 22.97 0.95
CA ALA A 101 25.64 23.88 -0.19
C ALA A 101 25.67 25.33 0.29
#